data_AF-K7YLY9-F1
#
_entry.id   AF-K7YLY9-F1
#
_cell.length_a   1.000
_cell.length_b   1.000
_cell.length_c   1.000
_cell.angle_alpha   90.00
_cell.angle_beta   90.00
_cell.angle_gamma   90.00
#
_symmetry.space_group_name_H-M   'P 1'
#
loop_
_entity.id
_entity.type
_entity.pdbx_description
1 polymer ?
#
loop_
_entity_poly.entity_id
_entity_poly.type
_entity_poly.pdbx_seq_one_letter_code
_entity_poly.pdbx_strand_id
1 'polypeptide(L)'
;MPNKSFFINIMLVTSALLFTSAYPATSLGTEKCSAVFSEALDSKGTSPLAPKPYFRRLFDNVYRWHFKKDPRSFTQEEFNYLNDYHYLKEKKKSEKAGIVRSIFSKEFDTRIFFTATGLPNQKGELPLVDPESRGLFIYFHGSGTNKASGINFAYKMNKMAAMGYSMISIDLPYHSEGSRNPKMRDAKVFYAMLDTFIRKTARKDMPVYLVGHSFGPDVMAEYFKRYPHNESLSGIAMISPAGFTKELKDWFIEKTAHMSALWGEVIVNEDGSAWAGAISSQHTWHRPPTTQSPDPTVVNPRVKVLVVTGEREEYVPGPLDHRGLPTKDPRTYDMERAVHNVLAGAEVVIEPGVGHYIFEHVDKNGHDVVIRSMLQVAGESLFNEKQLKATSNFLVLPEPKELARKYAREASFNSWINTLYPNRESAAEAIYKIMTEGDNITARKLLTNYSKYVIPQRDKALARNLKHTQTWNEFFYRKHKEEIDALNPEKGRPSDKLLSSYFEMLEAITERARQRSTTVPTDVYTVPEKQGPPAHILEKIEREKRQKEQKNEGFENAPAA
;
A
#
# COMPACT_ATOMS: atom_id res chain seq x y z
N MET A 1 -53.78 1.67 -4.11
CA MET A 1 -52.95 2.46 -3.17
C MET A 1 -51.80 1.59 -2.70
N PRO A 2 -50.52 2.00 -2.83
CA PRO A 2 -49.41 1.17 -2.37
C PRO A 2 -49.39 1.12 -0.84
N ASN A 3 -49.08 -0.07 -0.32
CA ASN A 3 -49.12 -0.41 1.09
C ASN A 3 -48.13 0.46 1.90
N LYS A 4 -48.63 1.22 2.90
CA LYS A 4 -47.84 2.14 3.74
C LYS A 4 -46.61 1.48 4.38
N SER A 5 -46.69 0.18 4.67
CA SER A 5 -45.56 -0.59 5.21
C SER A 5 -44.37 -0.71 4.26
N PHE A 6 -44.57 -0.61 2.95
CA PHE A 6 -43.48 -0.65 1.96
C PHE A 6 -42.68 0.66 1.96
N PHE A 7 -43.36 1.79 2.06
CA PHE A 7 -42.73 3.12 2.09
C PHE A 7 -41.95 3.38 3.39
N ILE A 8 -42.47 2.92 4.53
CA ILE A 8 -41.78 3.06 5.83
C ILE A 8 -40.46 2.26 5.84
N ASN A 9 -40.45 1.06 5.25
CA ASN A 9 -39.25 0.23 5.18
C ASN A 9 -38.16 0.82 4.27
N ILE A 10 -38.54 1.46 3.16
CA ILE A 10 -37.57 2.14 2.28
C ILE A 10 -36.96 3.37 2.97
N MET A 11 -37.76 4.18 3.68
CA MET A 11 -37.27 5.35 4.40
C MET A 11 -36.30 5.00 5.53
N LEU A 12 -36.56 3.91 6.26
CA LEU A 12 -35.65 3.41 7.32
C LEU A 12 -34.32 2.90 6.75
N VAL A 13 -34.35 2.24 5.59
CA VAL A 13 -33.15 1.74 4.90
C VAL A 13 -32.28 2.88 4.38
N THR A 14 -32.87 3.90 3.75
CA THR A 14 -32.13 5.05 3.22
C THR A 14 -31.54 5.89 4.35
N SER A 15 -32.25 6.03 5.46
CA SER A 15 -31.77 6.75 6.64
C SER A 15 -30.59 6.03 7.32
N ALA A 16 -30.61 4.68 7.41
CA ALA A 16 -29.52 3.89 7.96
C ALA A 16 -28.25 3.92 7.07
N LEU A 17 -28.41 3.96 5.75
CA LEU A 17 -27.30 4.08 4.79
C LEU A 17 -26.65 5.47 4.81
N LEU A 18 -27.44 6.53 4.98
CA LEU A 18 -26.92 7.90 5.12
C LEU A 18 -26.24 8.14 6.49
N PHE A 19 -26.69 7.46 7.55
CA PHE A 19 -26.07 7.58 8.87
C PHE A 19 -24.73 6.85 8.97
N THR A 20 -24.59 5.71 8.27
CA THR A 20 -23.35 4.90 8.27
C THR A 20 -22.26 5.45 7.35
N SER A 21 -22.60 6.28 6.37
CA SER A 21 -21.62 6.98 5.53
C SER A 21 -21.09 8.28 6.16
N ALA A 22 -21.84 8.89 7.10
CA ALA A 22 -21.49 10.17 7.71
C ALA A 22 -20.58 10.06 8.97
N TYR A 23 -20.48 8.89 9.60
CA TYR A 23 -19.68 8.69 10.82
C TYR A 23 -18.79 7.44 10.70
N PRO A 24 -17.45 7.57 10.62
CA PRO A 24 -16.56 6.43 10.81
C PRO A 24 -16.59 6.01 12.28
N ALA A 25 -16.58 4.69 12.52
CA ALA A 25 -16.68 4.07 13.83
C ALA A 25 -15.67 4.63 14.85
N THR A 26 -16.13 5.53 15.72
CA THR A 26 -15.55 5.76 17.04
C THR A 26 -16.39 5.00 18.07
N SER A 27 -15.78 4.56 19.18
CA SER A 27 -16.42 3.73 20.20
C SER A 27 -17.73 4.32 20.75
N LEU A 28 -17.87 5.65 20.77
CA LEU A 28 -19.09 6.35 21.19
C LEU A 28 -20.26 6.21 20.19
N GLY A 29 -19.99 6.04 18.90
CA GLY A 29 -21.03 5.89 17.87
C GLY A 29 -21.72 4.52 17.93
N THR A 30 -20.96 3.48 18.27
CA THR A 30 -21.46 2.12 18.46
C THR A 30 -22.36 1.97 19.68
N GLU A 31 -22.05 2.63 20.81
CA GLU A 31 -22.88 2.56 22.02
C GLU A 31 -24.24 3.26 21.86
N LYS A 32 -24.28 4.44 21.23
CA LYS A 32 -25.55 5.15 20.97
C LYS A 32 -26.40 4.46 19.91
N CYS A 33 -25.79 3.88 18.88
CA CYS A 33 -26.51 3.05 17.91
C CYS A 33 -27.04 1.76 18.55
N SER A 34 -26.31 1.15 19.50
CA SER A 34 -26.79 -0.03 20.22
C SER A 34 -27.96 0.29 21.15
N ALA A 35 -27.96 1.43 21.84
CA ALA A 35 -29.04 1.83 22.74
C ALA A 35 -30.38 2.06 22.01
N VAL A 36 -30.35 2.77 20.87
CA VAL A 36 -31.55 3.02 20.05
C VAL A 36 -32.06 1.72 19.38
N PHE A 37 -31.16 0.79 19.06
CA PHE A 37 -31.54 -0.51 18.50
C PHE A 37 -32.06 -1.50 19.57
N SER A 38 -31.51 -1.49 20.79
CA SER A 38 -31.99 -2.33 21.89
C SER A 38 -33.39 -1.92 22.35
N GLU A 39 -33.70 -0.62 22.38
CA GLU A 39 -35.03 -0.11 22.74
C GLU A 39 -36.10 -0.49 21.68
N ALA A 40 -35.70 -0.63 20.42
CA ALA A 40 -36.57 -1.12 19.35
C ALA A 40 -36.76 -2.65 19.40
N LEU A 41 -35.77 -3.41 19.89
CA LEU A 41 -35.78 -4.88 19.94
C LEU A 41 -36.49 -5.44 21.19
N ASP A 42 -36.49 -4.72 22.32
CA ASP A 42 -37.23 -5.14 23.53
C ASP A 42 -38.76 -5.04 23.37
N SER A 43 -39.26 -4.29 22.37
CA SER A 43 -40.71 -4.16 22.14
C SER A 43 -41.36 -5.39 21.49
N LYS A 44 -40.59 -6.38 20.99
CA LYS A 44 -41.11 -7.59 20.34
C LYS A 44 -40.21 -8.79 20.61
N GLY A 45 -40.39 -9.41 21.77
CA GLY A 45 -39.61 -10.55 22.25
C GLY A 45 -39.43 -11.65 21.20
N THR A 46 -38.22 -11.74 20.63
CA THR A 46 -37.71 -12.91 19.91
C THR A 46 -36.18 -13.03 20.10
N SER A 47 -35.76 -14.28 20.31
CA SER A 47 -34.42 -14.78 20.70
C SER A 47 -33.32 -14.62 19.62
N PRO A 48 -32.00 -14.67 19.95
CA PRO A 48 -30.93 -14.24 19.05
C PRO A 48 -30.26 -15.41 18.28
N LEU A 49 -30.21 -15.33 16.94
CA LEU A 49 -29.29 -16.13 16.11
C LEU A 49 -28.82 -15.38 14.84
N ALA A 50 -27.48 -15.22 14.75
CA ALA A 50 -26.62 -15.31 13.56
C ALA A 50 -26.80 -14.31 12.35
N PRO A 51 -25.86 -14.26 11.38
CA PRO A 51 -25.37 -13.02 10.78
C PRO A 51 -26.26 -12.42 9.66
N LYS A 52 -26.11 -11.09 9.50
CA LYS A 52 -26.95 -10.13 8.76
C LYS A 52 -27.50 -10.62 7.38
N PRO A 53 -28.84 -10.53 7.14
CA PRO A 53 -29.51 -11.00 5.90
C PRO A 53 -29.39 -10.09 4.67
N TYR A 54 -28.74 -8.93 4.78
CA TYR A 54 -28.83 -7.88 3.75
C TYR A 54 -27.86 -8.07 2.56
N PHE A 55 -26.61 -8.48 2.82
CA PHE A 55 -25.65 -8.80 1.75
C PHE A 55 -26.07 -10.03 0.95
N ARG A 56 -26.70 -11.00 1.62
CA ARG A 56 -27.20 -12.23 1.01
C ARG A 56 -28.31 -11.95 0.00
N ARG A 57 -29.26 -11.06 0.30
CA ARG A 57 -30.31 -10.65 -0.64
C ARG A 57 -29.77 -9.95 -1.90
N LEU A 58 -28.79 -9.07 -1.75
CA LEU A 58 -28.22 -8.36 -2.91
C LEU A 58 -27.49 -9.33 -3.84
N PHE A 59 -26.74 -10.28 -3.26
CA PHE A 59 -26.06 -11.34 -3.99
C PHE A 59 -27.06 -12.30 -4.66
N ASP A 60 -28.09 -12.75 -3.93
CA ASP A 60 -29.14 -13.64 -4.43
C ASP A 60 -29.87 -13.04 -5.65
N ASN A 61 -30.08 -11.72 -5.65
CA ASN A 61 -30.74 -11.02 -6.76
C ASN A 61 -29.84 -10.90 -8.00
N VAL A 62 -28.56 -10.56 -7.84
CA VAL A 62 -27.60 -10.53 -8.96
C VAL A 62 -27.38 -11.93 -9.53
N TYR A 63 -27.37 -12.96 -8.67
CA TYR A 63 -27.14 -14.35 -9.03
C TYR A 63 -28.35 -14.97 -9.77
N ARG A 64 -29.58 -14.77 -9.27
CA ARG A 64 -30.81 -15.21 -9.96
C ARG A 64 -30.95 -14.59 -11.33
N TRP A 65 -30.51 -13.34 -11.48
CA TRP A 65 -30.59 -12.61 -12.75
C TRP A 65 -29.65 -13.18 -13.82
N HIS A 66 -28.48 -13.71 -13.43
CA HIS A 66 -27.51 -14.31 -14.37
C HIS A 66 -27.70 -15.80 -14.63
N PHE A 67 -28.13 -16.58 -13.64
CA PHE A 67 -28.03 -18.06 -13.72
C PHE A 67 -29.37 -18.80 -13.78
N LYS A 68 -30.51 -18.08 -13.79
CA LYS A 68 -31.88 -18.62 -13.95
C LYS A 68 -32.20 -19.86 -13.07
N LYS A 69 -31.59 -19.99 -11.87
CA LYS A 69 -31.88 -21.04 -10.87
C LYS A 69 -32.01 -20.45 -9.46
N ASP A 70 -32.76 -21.13 -8.59
CA ASP A 70 -32.92 -20.72 -7.18
C ASP A 70 -31.66 -21.06 -6.37
N PRO A 71 -30.96 -20.07 -5.78
CA PRO A 71 -29.77 -20.27 -4.94
C PRO A 71 -30.02 -21.18 -3.73
N ARG A 72 -31.29 -21.36 -3.33
CA ARG A 72 -31.71 -22.20 -2.19
C ARG A 72 -31.66 -23.70 -2.47
N SER A 73 -31.40 -24.12 -3.72
CA SER A 73 -31.29 -25.54 -4.09
C SER A 73 -29.91 -26.16 -3.88
N PHE A 74 -28.93 -25.37 -3.42
CA PHE A 74 -27.57 -25.81 -3.15
C PHE A 74 -27.34 -25.98 -1.65
N THR A 75 -26.66 -27.04 -1.24
CA THR A 75 -26.29 -27.24 0.16
C THR A 75 -25.24 -26.20 0.59
N GLN A 76 -25.13 -25.90 1.88
CA GLN A 76 -24.20 -24.89 2.41
C GLN A 76 -22.72 -25.25 2.18
N GLU A 77 -22.43 -26.50 1.82
CA GLU A 77 -21.10 -26.99 1.40
C GLU A 77 -20.78 -26.67 -0.08
N GLU A 78 -21.77 -26.34 -0.90
CA GLU A 78 -21.64 -26.27 -2.37
C GLU A 78 -21.47 -24.85 -2.93
N PHE A 79 -21.44 -23.81 -2.09
CA PHE A 79 -21.33 -22.43 -2.60
C PHE A 79 -20.45 -21.53 -1.77
N ASN A 80 -19.24 -21.22 -2.27
CA ASN A 80 -18.57 -19.95 -1.99
C ASN A 80 -17.44 -19.66 -3.00
N TYR A 81 -17.78 -19.26 -4.22
CA TYR A 81 -16.82 -18.70 -5.19
C TYR A 81 -16.16 -17.41 -4.66
N LEU A 82 -16.82 -16.69 -3.75
CA LEU A 82 -16.20 -15.60 -3.00
C LEU A 82 -15.10 -16.14 -2.07
N ASN A 83 -15.28 -17.31 -1.43
CA ASN A 83 -14.19 -17.92 -0.67
C ASN A 83 -13.06 -18.37 -1.58
N ASP A 84 -13.33 -18.87 -2.79
CA ASP A 84 -12.28 -19.21 -3.76
C ASP A 84 -11.53 -17.97 -4.25
N TYR A 85 -12.25 -16.90 -4.62
CA TYR A 85 -11.64 -15.65 -5.03
C TYR A 85 -10.79 -15.07 -3.89
N HIS A 86 -11.32 -14.98 -2.67
CA HIS A 86 -10.58 -14.48 -1.51
C HIS A 86 -9.39 -15.40 -1.17
N TYR A 87 -9.56 -16.71 -1.20
CA TYR A 87 -8.49 -17.68 -0.96
C TYR A 87 -7.38 -17.60 -2.02
N LEU A 88 -7.72 -17.56 -3.31
CA LEU A 88 -6.73 -17.45 -4.39
C LEU A 88 -6.06 -16.07 -4.42
N LYS A 89 -6.81 -15.02 -4.10
CA LYS A 89 -6.26 -13.66 -3.88
C LYS A 89 -5.26 -13.67 -2.73
N GLU A 90 -5.58 -14.35 -1.64
CA GLU A 90 -4.73 -14.47 -0.45
C GLU A 90 -3.51 -15.35 -0.69
N LYS A 91 -3.68 -16.50 -1.36
CA LYS A 91 -2.60 -17.43 -1.74
C LYS A 91 -1.60 -16.78 -2.69
N LYS A 92 -2.09 -16.11 -3.75
CA LYS A 92 -1.25 -15.27 -4.65
C LYS A 92 -0.57 -14.11 -3.91
N LYS A 93 -1.12 -13.72 -2.74
CA LYS A 93 -0.62 -12.68 -1.82
C LYS A 93 0.22 -13.25 -0.64
N SER A 94 0.31 -14.56 -0.45
CA SER A 94 1.19 -15.20 0.55
C SER A 94 2.39 -15.87 -0.10
N GLU A 95 2.24 -16.40 -1.32
CA GLU A 95 3.29 -17.02 -2.14
C GLU A 95 4.37 -16.02 -2.60
N LYS A 96 4.13 -14.70 -2.49
CA LYS A 96 5.14 -13.66 -2.79
C LYS A 96 5.82 -13.10 -1.53
N ALA A 97 5.96 -13.91 -0.46
CA ALA A 97 6.49 -13.49 0.84
C ALA A 97 7.73 -12.56 0.70
N GLY A 98 7.56 -11.33 1.19
CA GLY A 98 8.30 -10.12 0.82
C GLY A 98 7.38 -8.94 0.49
N ILE A 99 6.10 -9.20 0.13
CA ILE A 99 5.14 -8.22 -0.44
C ILE A 99 5.05 -6.87 0.27
N VAL A 100 5.34 -5.83 -0.51
CA VAL A 100 4.87 -4.46 -0.31
C VAL A 100 3.35 -4.39 -0.09
N ARG A 101 2.94 -4.01 1.11
CA ARG A 101 1.59 -3.59 1.46
C ARG A 101 1.41 -2.11 1.17
N SER A 102 0.17 -1.65 1.18
CA SER A 102 -0.15 -0.25 1.00
C SER A 102 -1.27 0.19 1.95
N ILE A 103 -1.13 1.37 2.54
CA ILE A 103 -2.18 2.04 3.33
C ILE A 103 -2.31 3.48 2.87
N PHE A 104 -3.53 4.01 2.84
CA PHE A 104 -3.70 5.44 2.62
C PHE A 104 -3.57 6.14 3.97
N SER A 105 -2.57 7.00 4.13
CA SER A 105 -2.44 7.82 5.32
C SER A 105 -3.26 9.09 5.16
N LYS A 106 -4.31 9.22 5.98
CA LYS A 106 -5.05 10.49 6.07
C LYS A 106 -4.18 11.63 6.61
N GLU A 107 -3.20 11.31 7.45
CA GLU A 107 -2.31 12.30 8.05
C GLU A 107 -1.42 12.96 7.01
N PHE A 108 -0.82 12.15 6.13
CA PHE A 108 0.10 12.63 5.10
C PHE A 108 -0.57 12.86 3.75
N ASP A 109 -1.88 12.57 3.66
CA ASP A 109 -2.68 12.64 2.44
C ASP A 109 -2.00 11.93 1.26
N THR A 110 -1.47 10.73 1.49
CA THR A 110 -0.77 9.94 0.47
C THR A 110 -0.89 8.43 0.73
N ARG A 111 -0.76 7.64 -0.34
CA ARG A 111 -0.55 6.20 -0.24
C ARG A 111 0.88 5.91 0.21
N ILE A 112 1.00 5.21 1.33
CA ILE A 112 2.26 4.65 1.83
C ILE A 112 2.32 3.19 1.42
N PHE A 113 3.42 2.81 0.79
CA PHE A 113 3.77 1.43 0.50
C PHE A 113 4.88 0.98 1.44
N PHE A 114 4.80 -0.22 1.97
CA PHE A 114 5.79 -0.70 2.93
C PHE A 114 5.95 -2.21 2.90
N THR A 115 7.15 -2.70 3.19
CA THR A 115 7.39 -4.14 3.32
C THR A 115 6.82 -4.62 4.65
N ALA A 116 5.83 -5.50 4.60
CA ALA A 116 5.24 -6.10 5.79
C ALA A 116 6.15 -7.20 6.37
N THR A 117 7.29 -6.79 6.91
CA THR A 117 8.28 -7.66 7.55
C THR A 117 7.94 -7.91 9.01
N GLY A 118 7.53 -6.89 9.77
CA GLY A 118 7.25 -7.03 11.21
C GLY A 118 6.12 -7.98 11.57
N LEU A 119 6.13 -8.43 12.83
CA LEU A 119 5.03 -9.19 13.41
C LEU A 119 3.83 -8.27 13.65
N PRO A 120 2.59 -8.72 13.42
CA PRO A 120 1.41 -7.97 13.81
C PRO A 120 1.41 -7.68 15.31
N ASN A 121 0.92 -6.51 15.72
CA ASN A 121 0.70 -6.20 17.13
C ASN A 121 -0.50 -7.01 17.69
N GLN A 122 -0.83 -6.81 18.97
CA GLN A 122 -1.97 -7.47 19.63
C GLN A 122 -3.33 -7.21 18.94
N LYS A 123 -3.44 -6.14 18.14
CA LYS A 123 -4.63 -5.80 17.35
C LYS A 123 -4.62 -6.42 15.95
N GLY A 124 -3.59 -7.19 15.61
CA GLY A 124 -3.39 -7.75 14.27
C GLY A 124 -2.90 -6.73 13.23
N GLU A 125 -2.51 -5.53 13.66
CA GLU A 125 -2.00 -4.49 12.77
C GLU A 125 -0.52 -4.72 12.50
N LEU A 126 -0.13 -4.68 11.24
CA LEU A 126 1.28 -4.76 10.85
C LEU A 126 1.96 -3.42 11.12
N PRO A 127 3.11 -3.41 11.80
CA PRO A 127 3.87 -2.18 11.96
C PRO A 127 4.38 -1.71 10.60
N LEU A 128 4.43 -0.39 10.41
CA LEU A 128 4.92 0.22 9.19
C LEU A 128 6.41 -0.07 8.94
N VAL A 129 7.16 -0.26 10.03
CA VAL A 129 8.57 -0.67 10.04
C VAL A 129 8.74 -1.85 10.98
N ASP A 130 9.45 -2.88 10.55
CA ASP A 130 9.73 -4.05 11.38
C ASP A 130 10.60 -3.64 12.59
N PRO A 131 10.17 -3.94 13.83
CA PRO A 131 10.95 -3.62 15.00
C PRO A 131 12.36 -4.24 15.03
N GLU A 132 12.56 -5.35 14.32
CA GLU A 132 13.82 -6.09 14.24
C GLU A 132 14.61 -5.78 12.96
N SER A 133 14.23 -4.71 12.24
CA SER A 133 14.86 -4.29 11.00
C SER A 133 16.29 -3.79 11.21
N ARG A 134 17.22 -4.16 10.31
CA ARG A 134 18.62 -3.68 10.32
C ARG A 134 18.74 -2.20 9.97
N GLY A 135 17.74 -1.67 9.27
CA GLY A 135 17.64 -0.28 8.85
C GLY A 135 16.33 -0.02 8.13
N LEU A 136 16.02 1.24 7.87
CA LEU A 136 14.86 1.67 7.11
C LEU A 136 15.30 2.38 5.84
N PHE A 137 14.91 1.88 4.69
CA PHE A 137 15.04 2.58 3.41
C PHE A 137 13.70 3.25 3.05
N ILE A 138 13.76 4.53 2.69
CA ILE A 138 12.60 5.30 2.21
C ILE A 138 12.85 5.67 0.75
N TYR A 139 12.00 5.17 -0.14
CA TYR A 139 12.10 5.40 -1.57
C TYR A 139 11.18 6.52 -2.08
N PHE A 140 11.75 7.39 -2.92
CA PHE A 140 11.05 8.45 -3.65
C PHE A 140 11.10 8.19 -5.16
N HIS A 141 9.92 8.12 -5.79
CA HIS A 141 9.83 7.85 -7.22
C HIS A 141 10.14 9.09 -8.08
N GLY A 142 10.41 8.86 -9.37
CA GLY A 142 10.59 9.92 -10.37
C GLY A 142 9.32 10.71 -10.69
N SER A 143 9.47 11.85 -11.37
CA SER A 143 8.34 12.65 -11.84
C SER A 143 7.91 12.24 -13.25
N GLY A 144 6.75 12.71 -13.71
CA GLY A 144 6.51 12.88 -15.15
C GLY A 144 5.70 11.80 -15.86
N THR A 145 5.31 10.72 -15.19
CA THR A 145 4.47 9.68 -15.83
C THR A 145 3.20 9.40 -15.01
N ASN A 146 2.11 9.04 -15.69
CA ASN A 146 0.85 8.67 -15.03
C ASN A 146 0.99 7.45 -14.10
N LYS A 147 2.00 6.62 -14.34
CA LYS A 147 2.34 5.43 -13.54
C LYS A 147 3.36 5.72 -12.45
N ALA A 148 3.90 6.94 -12.34
CA ALA A 148 4.87 7.26 -11.28
C ALA A 148 4.20 7.09 -9.91
N SER A 149 4.71 6.13 -9.16
CA SER A 149 4.19 5.73 -7.85
C SER A 149 5.29 5.03 -7.05
N GLY A 150 5.18 5.08 -5.72
CA GLY A 150 6.06 4.32 -4.83
C GLY A 150 6.02 2.80 -5.10
N ILE A 151 4.88 2.27 -5.56
CA ILE A 151 4.72 0.84 -5.86
C ILE A 151 5.66 0.33 -6.96
N ASN A 152 6.16 1.20 -7.83
CA ASN A 152 7.08 0.80 -8.90
C ASN A 152 8.40 0.24 -8.34
N PHE A 153 8.74 0.53 -7.08
CA PHE A 153 9.90 -0.03 -6.39
C PHE A 153 9.64 -1.37 -5.71
N ALA A 154 8.42 -1.92 -5.80
CA ALA A 154 8.01 -3.04 -4.97
C ALA A 154 8.89 -4.28 -5.09
N TYR A 155 9.41 -4.57 -6.29
CA TYR A 155 10.36 -5.67 -6.48
C TYR A 155 11.63 -5.51 -5.64
N LYS A 156 12.24 -4.32 -5.68
CA LYS A 156 13.45 -4.01 -4.91
C LYS A 156 13.15 -3.89 -3.42
N MET A 157 12.00 -3.33 -3.06
CA MET A 157 11.52 -3.30 -1.67
C MET A 157 11.46 -4.73 -1.09
N ASN A 158 10.83 -5.66 -1.82
CA ASN A 158 10.73 -7.06 -1.39
C ASN A 158 12.11 -7.73 -1.25
N LYS A 159 13.05 -7.44 -2.16
CA LYS A 159 14.41 -7.98 -2.09
C LYS A 159 15.18 -7.45 -0.87
N MET A 160 15.10 -6.16 -0.58
CA MET A 160 15.72 -5.58 0.61
C MET A 160 15.08 -6.12 1.90
N ALA A 161 13.77 -6.33 1.89
CA ALA A 161 13.07 -7.03 2.98
C ALA A 161 13.58 -8.44 3.24
N ALA A 162 13.91 -9.19 2.19
CA ALA A 162 14.54 -10.50 2.34
C ALA A 162 15.95 -10.40 2.98
N MET A 163 16.63 -9.25 2.86
CA MET A 163 17.95 -8.98 3.46
C MET A 163 17.88 -8.37 4.86
N GLY A 164 16.70 -8.35 5.48
CA GLY A 164 16.48 -7.84 6.84
C GLY A 164 16.28 -6.33 6.94
N TYR A 165 15.97 -5.66 5.82
CA TYR A 165 15.68 -4.22 5.79
C TYR A 165 14.19 -3.93 5.67
N SER A 166 13.72 -2.89 6.35
CA SER A 166 12.39 -2.36 6.12
C SER A 166 12.46 -1.34 5.01
N MET A 167 11.46 -1.37 4.14
CA MET A 167 11.35 -0.45 3.02
C MET A 167 10.01 0.25 3.09
N ILE A 168 10.03 1.56 2.89
CA ILE A 168 8.83 2.38 2.71
C ILE A 168 8.97 3.16 1.40
N SER A 169 7.85 3.43 0.74
CA SER A 169 7.76 4.47 -0.28
C SER A 169 6.41 5.18 -0.18
N ILE A 170 6.32 6.36 -0.77
CA ILE A 170 5.09 7.14 -0.82
C ILE A 170 4.81 7.58 -2.26
N ASP A 171 3.55 7.83 -2.56
CA ASP A 171 3.20 8.62 -3.75
C ASP A 171 3.46 10.10 -3.47
N LEU A 172 4.32 10.71 -4.29
CA LEU A 172 4.57 12.15 -4.23
C LEU A 172 3.31 12.93 -4.61
N PRO A 173 3.13 14.17 -4.13
CA PRO A 173 1.97 14.99 -4.47
C PRO A 173 1.70 15.04 -5.98
N TYR A 174 0.42 15.04 -6.35
CA TYR A 174 -0.06 15.04 -7.73
C TYR A 174 0.35 13.81 -8.59
N HIS A 175 0.99 12.81 -8.00
CA HIS A 175 1.25 11.51 -8.63
C HIS A 175 0.33 10.46 -8.02
N SER A 176 -0.14 9.48 -8.82
CA SER A 176 -0.96 8.35 -8.36
C SER A 176 -1.97 8.73 -7.26
N GLU A 177 -1.81 8.29 -6.01
CA GLU A 177 -2.67 8.59 -4.87
C GLU A 177 -1.99 9.51 -3.84
N GLY A 178 -1.01 10.30 -4.27
CA GLY A 178 -0.39 11.36 -3.47
C GLY A 178 -1.31 12.57 -3.30
N SER A 179 -0.96 13.46 -2.39
CA SER A 179 -1.81 14.60 -2.03
C SER A 179 -2.18 15.46 -3.24
N ARG A 180 -3.45 15.87 -3.29
CA ARG A 180 -3.95 16.87 -4.26
C ARG A 180 -4.12 18.25 -3.63
N ASN A 181 -3.67 18.43 -2.40
CA ASN A 181 -3.74 19.70 -1.68
C ASN A 181 -2.84 20.76 -2.34
N PRO A 182 -3.39 21.92 -2.77
CA PRO A 182 -2.61 23.00 -3.38
C PRO A 182 -1.43 23.49 -2.56
N LYS A 183 -1.50 23.40 -1.22
CA LYS A 183 -0.40 23.78 -0.32
C LYS A 183 0.86 22.93 -0.52
N MET A 184 0.73 21.71 -1.09
CA MET A 184 1.88 20.87 -1.40
C MET A 184 2.75 21.40 -2.54
N ARG A 185 2.35 22.49 -3.22
CA ARG A 185 3.21 23.23 -4.15
C ARG A 185 4.20 24.18 -3.45
N ASP A 186 4.05 24.42 -2.14
CA ASP A 186 5.03 25.14 -1.34
C ASP A 186 6.08 24.16 -0.81
N ALA A 187 7.34 24.37 -1.20
CA ALA A 187 8.44 23.49 -0.78
C ALA A 187 8.57 23.42 0.76
N LYS A 188 8.36 24.53 1.48
CA LYS A 188 8.42 24.52 2.96
C LYS A 188 7.37 23.60 3.55
N VAL A 189 6.14 23.62 3.01
CA VAL A 189 5.04 22.77 3.49
C VAL A 189 5.33 21.30 3.17
N PHE A 190 5.73 21.00 1.93
CA PHE A 190 6.05 19.63 1.52
C PHE A 190 7.19 19.02 2.34
N TYR A 191 8.30 19.76 2.52
CA TYR A 191 9.45 19.25 3.26
C TYR A 191 9.22 19.16 4.77
N ALA A 192 8.36 20.02 5.35
CA ALA A 192 7.95 19.86 6.75
C ALA A 192 7.08 18.61 6.95
N MET A 193 6.19 18.29 6.01
CA MET A 193 5.44 17.04 6.00
C MET A 193 6.39 15.85 5.86
N LEU A 194 7.36 15.92 4.95
CA LEU A 194 8.32 14.85 4.72
C LEU A 194 9.23 14.61 5.94
N ASP A 195 9.70 15.67 6.61
CA ASP A 195 10.47 15.54 7.85
C ASP A 195 9.66 14.88 8.97
N THR A 196 8.39 15.29 9.10
CA THR A 196 7.46 14.66 10.06
C THR A 196 7.27 13.18 9.74
N PHE A 197 7.07 12.83 8.47
CA PHE A 197 6.95 11.46 8.01
C PHE A 197 8.20 10.62 8.32
N ILE A 198 9.39 11.13 7.97
CA ILE A 198 10.67 10.44 8.21
C ILE A 198 10.89 10.26 9.71
N ARG A 199 10.71 11.30 10.53
CA ARG A 199 10.90 11.20 11.99
C ARG A 199 9.92 10.25 12.66
N LYS A 200 8.67 10.16 12.17
CA LYS A 200 7.66 9.24 12.71
C LYS A 200 7.88 7.79 12.31
N THR A 201 8.51 7.56 11.16
CA THR A 201 8.82 6.20 10.67
C THR A 201 10.18 5.72 11.18
N ALA A 202 11.12 6.63 11.40
CA ALA A 202 12.40 6.37 12.02
C ALA A 202 12.22 5.90 13.48
N ARG A 203 13.06 4.97 13.89
CA ARG A 203 13.26 4.64 15.30
C ARG A 203 14.60 5.19 15.76
N LYS A 204 14.70 5.52 17.05
CA LYS A 204 15.90 6.10 17.65
C LYS A 204 17.17 5.25 17.44
N ASP A 205 17.01 3.94 17.36
CA ASP A 205 18.06 2.93 17.27
C ASP A 205 18.26 2.34 15.87
N MET A 206 17.59 2.87 14.85
CA MET A 206 17.57 2.30 13.51
C MET A 206 18.08 3.31 12.47
N PRO A 207 19.10 2.97 11.67
CA PRO A 207 19.58 3.85 10.62
C PRO A 207 18.52 4.02 9.53
N VAL A 208 18.34 5.25 9.06
CA VAL A 208 17.45 5.60 7.94
C VAL A 208 18.28 5.93 6.72
N TYR A 209 17.87 5.38 5.59
CA TYR A 209 18.47 5.59 4.28
C TYR A 209 17.42 6.13 3.32
N LEU A 210 17.76 7.17 2.56
CA LEU A 210 16.88 7.68 1.50
C LEU A 210 17.34 7.12 0.16
N VAL A 211 16.40 6.73 -0.68
CA VAL A 211 16.67 6.25 -2.04
C VAL A 211 15.72 6.95 -2.99
N GLY A 212 16.19 7.33 -4.17
CA GLY A 212 15.31 7.95 -5.13
C GLY A 212 15.82 7.76 -6.54
N HIS A 213 14.87 7.65 -7.46
CA HIS A 213 15.15 7.57 -8.90
C HIS A 213 14.68 8.85 -9.61
N SER A 214 15.42 9.31 -10.63
CA SER A 214 15.01 10.40 -11.50
C SER A 214 14.79 11.72 -10.75
N PHE A 215 13.55 12.08 -10.43
CA PHE A 215 13.21 13.23 -9.59
C PHE A 215 13.41 12.99 -8.09
N GLY A 216 13.38 11.74 -7.63
CA GLY A 216 13.59 11.38 -6.22
C GLY A 216 14.88 11.96 -5.61
N PRO A 217 16.03 11.93 -6.32
CA PRO A 217 17.26 12.63 -5.93
C PRO A 217 17.10 14.13 -5.65
N ASP A 218 16.31 14.85 -6.46
CA ASP A 218 16.03 16.28 -6.26
C ASP A 218 15.29 16.49 -4.92
N VAL A 219 14.35 15.59 -4.59
CA VAL A 219 13.65 15.57 -3.30
C VAL A 219 14.60 15.29 -2.14
N MET A 220 15.46 14.29 -2.26
CA MET A 220 16.37 13.89 -1.19
C MET A 220 17.46 14.92 -0.92
N ALA A 221 18.03 15.52 -1.98
CA ALA A 221 19.08 16.53 -1.86
C ALA A 221 18.56 17.79 -1.15
N GLU A 222 17.36 18.26 -1.52
CA GLU A 222 16.72 19.38 -0.84
C GLU A 222 16.34 19.03 0.60
N TYR A 223 15.82 17.82 0.86
CA TYR A 223 15.55 17.35 2.22
C TYR A 223 16.81 17.39 3.09
N PHE A 224 17.92 16.83 2.59
CA PHE A 224 19.17 16.79 3.33
C PHE A 224 19.75 18.19 3.57
N LYS A 225 19.59 19.10 2.60
CA LYS A 225 19.98 20.51 2.75
C LYS A 225 19.18 21.22 3.85
N ARG A 226 17.88 20.93 3.98
CA ARG A 226 16.98 21.57 4.96
C ARG A 226 17.09 20.97 6.36
N TYR A 227 17.35 19.67 6.45
CA TYR A 227 17.41 18.93 7.71
C TYR A 227 18.75 18.18 7.87
N PRO A 228 19.91 18.88 7.77
CA PRO A 228 21.21 18.21 7.82
C PRO A 228 21.45 17.56 9.19
N HIS A 229 20.80 18.05 10.25
CA HIS A 229 20.93 17.52 11.62
C HIS A 229 19.96 16.38 11.96
N ASN A 230 19.28 15.78 10.98
CA ASN A 230 18.47 14.59 11.26
C ASN A 230 19.39 13.43 11.68
N GLU A 231 19.40 13.11 12.98
CA GLU A 231 20.29 12.11 13.57
C GLU A 231 20.00 10.68 13.12
N SER A 232 18.79 10.39 12.68
CA SER A 232 18.40 9.06 12.18
C SER A 232 18.89 8.82 10.76
N LEU A 233 19.16 9.88 9.99
CA LEU A 233 19.64 9.76 8.62
C LEU A 233 21.09 9.26 8.61
N SER A 234 21.33 8.13 7.95
CA SER A 234 22.63 7.46 7.84
C SER A 234 23.14 7.40 6.40
N GLY A 235 22.26 7.52 5.41
CA GLY A 235 22.71 7.56 4.02
C GLY A 235 21.65 7.95 2.98
N ILE A 236 22.12 8.28 1.78
CA ILE A 236 21.31 8.67 0.62
C ILE A 236 21.88 7.98 -0.62
N ALA A 237 21.03 7.27 -1.36
CA ALA A 237 21.36 6.67 -2.66
C ALA A 237 20.54 7.35 -3.77
N MET A 238 21.20 8.20 -4.55
CA MET A 238 20.62 8.95 -5.67
C MET A 238 20.81 8.17 -6.98
N ILE A 239 19.72 7.69 -7.56
CA ILE A 239 19.74 6.81 -8.74
C ILE A 239 19.29 7.58 -9.98
N SER A 240 20.12 7.66 -11.01
CA SER A 240 19.90 8.35 -12.30
C SER A 240 19.16 9.69 -12.14
N PRO A 241 19.84 10.73 -11.64
CA PRO A 241 19.16 11.93 -11.16
C PRO A 241 18.81 12.88 -12.31
N ALA A 242 17.57 13.35 -12.34
CA ALA A 242 17.02 14.19 -13.42
C ALA A 242 17.22 15.70 -13.21
N GLY A 243 18.18 16.11 -12.38
CA GLY A 243 18.44 17.52 -12.12
C GLY A 243 19.46 17.73 -11.02
N PHE A 244 20.72 18.01 -11.38
CA PHE A 244 21.77 18.47 -10.45
C PHE A 244 22.13 19.92 -10.62
N THR A 245 21.89 20.45 -11.82
CA THR A 245 22.19 21.81 -12.21
C THR A 245 21.00 22.37 -12.98
N LYS A 246 20.93 23.70 -13.08
CA LYS A 246 19.94 24.38 -13.93
C LYS A 246 20.05 23.89 -15.38
N GLU A 247 21.27 23.68 -15.88
CA GLU A 247 21.52 23.20 -17.23
C GLU A 247 20.91 21.82 -17.49
N LEU A 248 21.13 20.85 -16.58
CA LEU A 248 20.54 19.51 -16.66
C LEU A 248 19.01 19.56 -16.66
N LYS A 249 18.45 20.42 -15.79
CA LYS A 249 17.01 20.62 -15.68
C LYS A 249 16.41 21.24 -16.94
N ASP A 250 17.03 22.29 -17.47
CA ASP A 250 16.59 22.95 -18.69
C ASP A 250 16.70 21.99 -19.89
N TRP A 251 17.81 21.25 -19.99
CA TRP A 251 18.02 20.25 -21.01
C TRP A 251 16.95 19.14 -20.97
N PHE A 252 16.63 18.64 -19.78
CA PHE A 252 15.53 17.67 -19.58
C PHE A 252 14.23 18.23 -20.18
N ILE A 253 13.87 19.48 -19.83
CA ILE A 253 12.62 20.11 -20.27
C ILE A 253 12.61 20.26 -21.80
N GLU A 254 13.71 20.70 -22.40
CA GLU A 254 13.81 20.97 -23.83
C GLU A 254 13.90 19.71 -24.70
N LYS A 255 14.56 18.64 -24.23
CA LYS A 255 14.95 17.50 -25.08
C LYS A 255 14.17 16.22 -24.80
N THR A 256 13.75 15.96 -23.56
CA THR A 256 13.04 14.72 -23.21
C THR A 256 11.69 14.60 -23.90
N ALA A 257 10.99 15.73 -24.09
CA ALA A 257 9.73 15.76 -24.84
C ALA A 257 9.89 15.13 -26.24
N HIS A 258 11.05 15.31 -26.88
CA HIS A 258 11.36 14.73 -28.18
C HIS A 258 11.81 13.25 -28.11
N MET A 259 12.43 12.82 -27.01
CA MET A 259 12.89 11.43 -26.82
C MET A 259 11.75 10.44 -26.52
N SER A 260 10.60 10.95 -26.05
CA SER A 260 9.40 10.14 -25.80
C SER A 260 8.89 9.36 -27.02
N ALA A 261 9.23 9.80 -28.24
CA ALA A 261 8.90 9.09 -29.48
C ALA A 261 9.60 7.72 -29.63
N LEU A 262 10.72 7.50 -28.94
CA LEU A 262 11.53 6.27 -29.06
C LEU A 262 11.15 5.18 -28.04
N TRP A 263 10.41 5.51 -26.99
CA TRP A 263 10.25 4.67 -25.79
C TRP A 263 8.82 4.12 -25.59
N GLY A 264 7.98 4.26 -26.62
CA GLY A 264 6.55 3.97 -26.54
C GLY A 264 5.75 5.14 -25.94
N GLU A 265 4.44 4.98 -25.82
CA GLU A 265 3.56 6.04 -25.32
C GLU A 265 3.85 6.33 -23.83
N VAL A 266 4.72 7.31 -23.56
CA VAL A 266 4.87 7.90 -22.23
C VAL A 266 3.63 8.74 -21.97
N ILE A 267 2.68 8.20 -21.22
CA ILE A 267 1.50 8.96 -20.80
C ILE A 267 1.94 9.93 -19.71
N VAL A 268 2.08 11.19 -20.10
CA VAL A 268 2.50 12.29 -19.23
C VAL A 268 1.47 12.46 -18.10
N ASN A 269 1.96 12.64 -16.88
CA ASN A 269 1.15 13.17 -15.78
C ASN A 269 1.37 14.68 -15.71
N GLU A 270 0.50 15.46 -16.34
CA GLU A 270 0.66 16.92 -16.42
C GLU A 270 0.66 17.56 -15.02
N ASP A 271 -0.28 17.18 -14.16
CA ASP A 271 -0.37 17.70 -12.79
C ASP A 271 0.87 17.36 -11.95
N GLY A 272 1.31 16.10 -12.03
CA GLY A 272 2.53 15.64 -11.35
C GLY A 272 3.77 16.35 -11.84
N SER A 273 3.88 16.55 -13.16
CA SER A 273 5.00 17.27 -13.78
C SER A 273 5.00 18.75 -13.38
N ALA A 274 3.83 19.40 -13.40
CA ALA A 274 3.67 20.78 -13.00
C ALA A 274 4.00 20.98 -11.51
N TRP A 275 3.59 20.04 -10.64
CA TRP A 275 3.98 20.06 -9.23
C TRP A 275 5.49 19.89 -9.06
N ALA A 276 6.10 18.91 -9.73
CA ALA A 276 7.55 18.67 -9.64
C ALA A 276 8.33 19.91 -10.09
N GLY A 277 7.95 20.53 -11.22
CA GLY A 277 8.55 21.76 -11.71
C GLY A 277 8.41 22.94 -10.73
N ALA A 278 7.24 23.10 -10.11
CA ALA A 278 6.98 24.13 -9.11
C ALA A 278 7.78 23.93 -7.82
N ILE A 279 7.99 22.68 -7.39
CA ILE A 279 8.81 22.36 -6.22
C ILE A 279 10.30 22.55 -6.53
N SER A 280 10.81 22.04 -7.66
CA SER A 280 12.20 22.24 -8.07
C SER A 280 12.60 23.69 -8.25
N SER A 281 11.67 24.59 -8.63
CA SER A 281 12.00 26.02 -8.78
C SER A 281 12.25 26.71 -7.43
N GLN A 282 11.82 26.09 -6.33
CA GLN A 282 12.01 26.56 -4.96
C GLN A 282 13.17 25.86 -4.25
N HIS A 283 13.79 24.87 -4.90
CA HIS A 283 14.95 24.16 -4.35
C HIS A 283 16.16 25.08 -4.27
N THR A 284 17.03 24.78 -3.32
CA THR A 284 18.23 25.56 -3.01
C THR A 284 19.49 24.71 -2.97
N TRP A 285 19.36 23.38 -2.90
CA TRP A 285 20.49 22.46 -2.85
C TRP A 285 21.41 22.55 -4.08
N HIS A 286 20.89 22.93 -5.26
CA HIS A 286 21.67 23.11 -6.49
C HIS A 286 22.57 24.36 -6.47
N ARG A 287 22.52 25.17 -5.41
CA ARG A 287 23.38 26.35 -5.24
C ARG A 287 24.69 25.90 -4.61
N PRO A 288 25.85 26.38 -5.11
CA PRO A 288 27.13 26.09 -4.48
C PRO A 288 27.11 26.42 -2.97
N PRO A 289 27.74 25.60 -2.13
CA PRO A 289 27.82 25.86 -0.70
C PRO A 289 28.40 27.24 -0.38
N THR A 290 27.83 27.89 0.64
CA THR A 290 28.35 29.16 1.20
C THR A 290 28.46 29.04 2.71
N THR A 291 29.09 30.02 3.37
CA THR A 291 29.16 30.05 4.84
C THR A 291 27.76 30.05 5.50
N GLN A 292 26.77 30.69 4.88
CA GLN A 292 25.38 30.73 5.38
C GLN A 292 24.55 29.53 4.95
N SER A 293 25.02 28.76 3.97
CA SER A 293 24.35 27.58 3.44
C SER A 293 25.38 26.50 3.13
N PRO A 294 26.00 25.91 4.17
CA PRO A 294 27.10 24.96 4.01
C PRO A 294 26.64 23.69 3.29
N ASP A 295 27.60 22.95 2.75
CA ASP A 295 27.38 21.62 2.19
C ASP A 295 26.82 20.70 3.28
N PRO A 296 25.65 20.05 3.08
CA PRO A 296 25.07 19.19 4.10
C PRO A 296 25.95 17.97 4.43
N THR A 297 26.80 17.50 3.50
CA THR A 297 27.79 16.44 3.76
C THR A 297 28.90 16.90 4.71
N VAL A 298 29.21 18.19 4.75
CA VAL A 298 30.15 18.78 5.72
C VAL A 298 29.48 19.00 7.07
N VAL A 299 28.21 19.42 7.09
CA VAL A 299 27.44 19.60 8.33
C VAL A 299 27.17 18.27 9.04
N ASN A 300 26.90 17.21 8.26
CA ASN A 300 26.65 15.87 8.78
C ASN A 300 27.48 14.82 8.03
N PRO A 301 28.78 14.69 8.36
CA PRO A 301 29.71 13.78 7.67
C PRO A 301 29.41 12.30 7.94
N ARG A 302 28.45 12.00 8.82
CA ARG A 302 27.99 10.62 9.10
C ARG A 302 27.07 10.10 7.99
N VAL A 303 26.41 11.00 7.25
CA VAL A 303 25.50 10.61 6.16
C VAL A 303 26.33 10.28 4.93
N LYS A 304 26.31 9.01 4.53
CA LYS A 304 26.92 8.56 3.28
C LYS A 304 26.05 8.98 2.10
N VAL A 305 26.62 9.65 1.12
CA VAL A 305 25.90 10.03 -0.11
C VAL A 305 26.52 9.28 -1.29
N LEU A 306 25.71 8.47 -1.95
CA LEU A 306 26.08 7.73 -3.16
C LEU A 306 25.19 8.18 -4.32
N VAL A 307 25.81 8.62 -5.41
CA VAL A 307 25.14 8.94 -6.67
C VAL A 307 25.49 7.86 -7.68
N VAL A 308 24.49 7.26 -8.31
CA VAL A 308 24.67 6.27 -9.36
C VAL A 308 23.96 6.76 -10.62
N THR A 309 24.69 6.87 -11.72
CA THR A 309 24.18 7.33 -13.02
C THR A 309 24.66 6.42 -14.13
N GLY A 310 23.95 6.38 -15.25
CA GLY A 310 24.39 5.67 -16.44
C GLY A 310 25.43 6.46 -17.24
N GLU A 311 26.35 5.78 -17.91
CA GLU A 311 27.28 6.39 -18.86
C GLU A 311 26.56 7.07 -20.04
N ARG A 312 25.39 6.54 -20.43
CA ARG A 312 24.54 7.03 -21.52
C ARG A 312 23.33 7.78 -21.01
N GLU A 313 23.43 8.36 -19.81
CA GLU A 313 22.34 9.08 -19.17
C GLU A 313 21.71 10.05 -20.15
N GLU A 314 20.50 9.74 -20.61
CA GLU A 314 19.84 10.48 -21.67
C GLU A 314 19.32 11.81 -21.17
N TYR A 315 19.47 12.12 -19.89
CA TYR A 315 19.06 13.39 -19.30
C TYR A 315 20.20 14.37 -19.13
N VAL A 316 21.37 14.02 -19.63
CA VAL A 316 22.61 14.77 -19.48
C VAL A 316 22.92 15.56 -20.76
N PRO A 317 23.25 16.87 -20.67
CA PRO A 317 23.42 17.67 -21.86
C PRO A 317 24.56 17.15 -22.70
N GLY A 318 24.22 16.75 -23.94
CA GLY A 318 25.20 16.54 -24.99
C GLY A 318 24.69 16.42 -26.41
N PRO A 319 25.63 16.38 -27.38
CA PRO A 319 25.28 16.30 -28.78
C PRO A 319 24.46 15.02 -28.99
N LEU A 320 23.27 15.19 -29.55
CA LEU A 320 22.41 14.08 -29.94
C LEU A 320 22.76 13.66 -31.38
N ASP A 321 22.70 12.36 -31.66
CA ASP A 321 22.77 11.86 -33.03
C ASP A 321 21.48 12.20 -33.80
N HIS A 322 21.44 11.87 -35.09
CA HIS A 322 20.27 12.12 -35.96
C HIS A 322 18.97 11.42 -35.49
N ARG A 323 19.05 10.53 -34.49
CA ARG A 323 17.91 9.83 -33.90
C ARG A 323 17.51 10.43 -32.55
N GLY A 324 18.22 11.44 -32.05
CA GLY A 324 17.97 12.03 -30.74
C GLY A 324 18.63 11.29 -29.57
N LEU A 325 19.64 10.44 -29.83
CA LEU A 325 20.37 9.69 -28.79
C LEU A 325 21.71 10.35 -28.45
N PRO A 326 22.21 10.28 -27.18
CA PRO A 326 23.53 10.81 -26.84
C PRO A 326 24.64 10.25 -27.74
N THR A 327 25.46 11.13 -28.32
CA THR A 327 26.66 10.75 -29.07
C THR A 327 27.72 10.16 -28.13
N LYS A 328 28.51 9.20 -28.62
CA LYS A 328 29.48 8.46 -27.79
C LYS A 328 30.68 9.30 -27.32
N ASP A 329 30.98 10.41 -27.99
CA ASP A 329 32.10 11.29 -27.65
C ASP A 329 31.97 12.65 -28.34
N PRO A 330 32.31 13.78 -27.66
CA PRO A 330 32.60 13.87 -26.24
C PRO A 330 31.33 13.83 -25.39
N ARG A 331 31.40 13.19 -24.22
CA ARG A 331 30.44 13.45 -23.13
C ARG A 331 30.59 14.92 -22.77
N THR A 332 29.55 15.73 -22.96
CA THR A 332 29.65 17.18 -22.73
C THR A 332 29.36 17.58 -21.28
N TYR A 333 28.93 16.66 -20.42
CA TYR A 333 28.61 16.96 -19.03
C TYR A 333 29.31 16.01 -18.06
N ASP A 334 30.02 16.60 -17.13
CA ASP A 334 30.76 15.93 -16.08
C ASP A 334 29.88 15.79 -14.84
N MET A 335 29.20 14.65 -14.70
CA MET A 335 28.29 14.39 -13.58
C MET A 335 29.01 14.39 -12.24
N GLU A 336 30.22 13.83 -12.19
CA GLU A 336 31.01 13.76 -10.96
C GLU A 336 31.32 15.17 -10.46
N ARG A 337 31.87 16.03 -11.34
CA ARG A 337 32.12 17.42 -11.01
C ARG A 337 30.83 18.17 -10.64
N ALA A 338 29.73 17.95 -11.36
CA ALA A 338 28.47 18.62 -11.07
C ALA A 338 27.95 18.27 -9.67
N VAL A 339 28.03 17.00 -9.26
CA VAL A 339 27.66 16.55 -7.92
C VAL A 339 28.62 17.12 -6.88
N HIS A 340 29.93 17.06 -7.08
CA HIS A 340 30.92 17.55 -6.11
C HIS A 340 30.88 19.06 -5.92
N ASN A 341 30.38 19.82 -6.89
CA ASN A 341 30.15 21.26 -6.73
C ASN A 341 29.07 21.60 -5.68
N VAL A 342 28.18 20.66 -5.35
CA VAL A 342 27.06 20.87 -4.41
C VAL A 342 27.09 19.93 -3.20
N LEU A 343 27.68 18.75 -3.35
CA LEU A 343 27.82 17.68 -2.37
C LEU A 343 29.24 17.11 -2.48
N ALA A 344 30.23 17.82 -1.96
CA ALA A 344 31.64 17.48 -2.08
C ALA A 344 31.98 16.12 -1.46
N GLY A 345 31.24 15.68 -0.43
CA GLY A 345 31.41 14.38 0.20
C GLY A 345 30.71 13.20 -0.49
N ALA A 346 30.07 13.41 -1.65
CA ALA A 346 29.36 12.35 -2.35
C ALA A 346 30.29 11.42 -3.15
N GLU A 347 30.03 10.12 -3.08
CA GLU A 347 30.60 9.14 -4.00
C GLU A 347 29.77 9.11 -5.29
N VAL A 348 30.42 9.08 -6.46
CA VAL A 348 29.74 9.02 -7.76
C VAL A 348 30.16 7.76 -8.50
N VAL A 349 29.18 6.96 -8.91
CA VAL A 349 29.35 5.74 -9.70
C VAL A 349 28.70 5.93 -11.06
N ILE A 350 29.49 5.77 -12.12
CA ILE A 350 29.03 5.83 -13.51
C ILE A 350 28.98 4.40 -14.08
N GLU A 351 27.77 3.90 -14.36
CA GLU A 351 27.56 2.55 -14.89
C GLU A 351 27.71 2.50 -16.41
N PRO A 352 28.63 1.67 -16.95
CA PRO A 352 28.92 1.64 -18.38
C PRO A 352 27.74 1.13 -19.21
N GLY A 353 27.46 1.81 -20.32
CA GLY A 353 26.45 1.39 -21.30
C GLY A 353 24.97 1.54 -20.87
N VAL A 354 24.68 2.17 -19.75
CA VAL A 354 23.32 2.33 -19.20
C VAL A 354 22.82 3.76 -19.36
N GLY A 355 21.52 3.94 -19.58
CA GLY A 355 20.83 5.22 -19.55
C GLY A 355 20.08 5.48 -18.24
N HIS A 356 19.08 6.36 -18.26
CA HIS A 356 18.29 6.80 -17.10
C HIS A 356 17.50 5.70 -16.41
N TYR A 357 17.07 4.72 -17.21
CA TYR A 357 16.31 3.57 -16.74
C TYR A 357 17.24 2.47 -16.22
N ILE A 358 18.24 2.88 -15.42
CA ILE A 358 19.15 2.01 -14.66
C ILE A 358 18.44 1.07 -13.68
N PHE A 359 17.14 1.28 -13.49
CA PHE A 359 16.28 0.57 -12.55
C PHE A 359 16.29 -0.95 -12.71
N GLU A 360 16.37 -1.46 -13.93
CA GLU A 360 16.42 -2.91 -14.20
C GLU A 360 17.82 -3.36 -14.60
N HIS A 361 18.81 -2.46 -14.55
CA HIS A 361 20.15 -2.76 -14.98
C HIS A 361 20.85 -3.71 -14.00
N VAL A 362 21.59 -4.63 -14.60
CA VAL A 362 22.39 -5.63 -13.93
C VAL A 362 23.83 -5.44 -14.39
N ASP A 363 24.75 -5.31 -13.44
CA ASP A 363 26.17 -5.12 -13.74
C ASP A 363 26.78 -6.37 -14.41
N LYS A 364 28.05 -6.27 -14.82
CA LYS A 364 28.80 -7.37 -15.43
C LYS A 364 28.88 -8.65 -14.58
N ASN A 365 28.61 -8.56 -13.27
CA ASN A 365 28.65 -9.68 -12.33
C ASN A 365 27.26 -10.27 -12.06
N GLY A 366 26.21 -9.79 -12.72
CA GLY A 366 24.85 -10.25 -12.47
C GLY A 366 24.16 -9.54 -11.29
N HIS A 367 24.73 -8.45 -10.76
CA HIS A 367 24.14 -7.73 -9.64
C HIS A 367 23.20 -6.62 -10.08
N ASP A 368 22.01 -6.57 -9.48
CA ASP A 368 21.09 -5.44 -9.57
C ASP A 368 21.77 -4.18 -9.01
N VAL A 369 22.09 -3.23 -9.89
CA VAL A 369 22.90 -2.05 -9.53
C VAL A 369 22.24 -1.22 -8.44
N VAL A 370 20.92 -1.05 -8.49
CA VAL A 370 20.19 -0.25 -7.49
C VAL A 370 20.30 -0.91 -6.12
N ILE A 371 20.13 -2.23 -6.04
CA ILE A 371 20.26 -2.96 -4.77
C ILE A 371 21.70 -2.92 -4.25
N ARG A 372 22.69 -3.08 -5.14
CA ARG A 372 24.11 -2.93 -4.80
C ARG A 372 24.38 -1.59 -4.14
N SER A 373 23.85 -0.53 -4.75
CA SER A 373 24.02 0.86 -4.30
C SER A 373 23.34 1.12 -2.94
N MET A 374 22.14 0.56 -2.75
CA MET A 374 21.45 0.63 -1.47
C MET A 374 22.23 -0.06 -0.34
N LEU A 375 22.79 -1.24 -0.60
CA LEU A 375 23.62 -1.92 0.39
C LEU A 375 24.93 -1.16 0.66
N GLN A 376 25.56 -0.64 -0.39
CA GLN A 376 26.79 0.15 -0.28
C GLN A 376 26.60 1.36 0.64
N VAL A 377 25.49 2.09 0.49
CA VAL A 377 25.21 3.23 1.37
C VAL A 377 24.93 2.80 2.82
N ALA A 378 24.42 1.59 3.03
CA ALA A 378 24.31 0.98 4.36
C ALA A 378 25.64 0.43 4.90
N GLY A 379 26.75 0.57 4.17
CA GLY A 379 28.06 0.02 4.55
C GLY A 379 28.16 -1.49 4.34
N GLU A 380 27.31 -2.06 3.50
CA GLU A 380 27.28 -3.47 3.15
C GLU A 380 27.70 -3.69 1.70
N SER A 381 28.33 -4.81 1.43
CA SER A 381 28.57 -5.27 0.06
C SER A 381 27.57 -6.34 -0.33
N LEU A 382 27.20 -6.38 -1.61
CA LEU A 382 26.67 -7.60 -2.20
C LEU A 382 27.75 -8.68 -2.15
N PHE A 383 27.66 -9.58 -1.18
CA PHE A 383 28.33 -10.87 -1.30
C PHE A 383 27.69 -11.65 -2.46
N ASN A 384 28.45 -12.51 -3.12
CA ASN A 384 28.12 -13.10 -4.43
C ASN A 384 26.64 -13.52 -4.60
N GLU A 385 26.15 -13.53 -5.84
CA GLU A 385 24.76 -13.88 -6.18
C GLU A 385 24.28 -15.22 -5.58
N LYS A 386 25.21 -16.15 -5.30
CA LYS A 386 24.97 -17.44 -4.62
C LYS A 386 24.56 -17.24 -3.16
N GLN A 387 25.16 -16.26 -2.47
CA GLN A 387 24.74 -15.81 -1.14
C GLN A 387 23.54 -14.89 -1.19
N LEU A 388 23.25 -14.13 -2.25
CA LEU A 388 21.93 -13.48 -2.41
C LEU A 388 20.79 -14.50 -2.51
N LYS A 389 21.00 -15.55 -3.31
CA LYS A 389 20.13 -16.73 -3.38
C LYS A 389 20.11 -17.55 -2.07
N ALA A 390 21.10 -17.36 -1.20
CA ALA A 390 21.15 -17.96 0.13
C ALA A 390 20.76 -16.99 1.28
N THR A 391 20.67 -15.68 1.05
CA THR A 391 20.28 -14.64 2.02
C THR A 391 18.80 -14.34 1.95
N SER A 392 18.08 -14.89 0.96
CA SER A 392 16.71 -15.33 1.20
C SER A 392 16.58 -16.25 2.42
N ASN A 393 17.69 -16.84 2.91
CA ASN A 393 17.76 -17.57 4.18
C ASN A 393 18.38 -16.75 5.34
N PHE A 394 18.76 -15.47 5.16
CA PHE A 394 19.30 -14.64 6.26
C PHE A 394 18.20 -13.83 6.96
N LEU A 395 17.15 -14.56 7.30
CA LEU A 395 16.51 -14.55 8.60
C LEU A 395 15.83 -15.92 8.71
N VAL A 396 16.60 -17.02 8.81
CA VAL A 396 16.00 -18.32 9.20
C VAL A 396 15.57 -18.15 10.66
N LEU A 397 14.43 -17.49 10.82
CA LEU A 397 13.48 -17.88 11.84
C LEU A 397 13.47 -19.41 11.82
N PRO A 398 13.67 -20.09 12.96
CA PRO A 398 13.48 -21.54 13.02
C PRO A 398 12.23 -21.88 12.22
N GLU A 399 12.25 -22.93 11.39
CA GLU A 399 11.14 -23.31 10.49
C GLU A 399 9.73 -23.04 11.06
N PRO A 400 9.43 -23.30 12.37
CA PRO A 400 8.14 -22.97 12.96
C PRO A 400 7.82 -21.46 13.00
N LYS A 401 8.81 -20.60 13.24
CA LYS A 401 8.66 -19.16 13.25
C LYS A 401 8.50 -18.57 11.84
N GLU A 402 9.20 -19.13 10.84
CA GLU A 402 9.04 -18.72 9.44
C GLU A 402 7.66 -19.10 8.91
N LEU A 403 7.23 -20.34 9.15
CA LEU A 403 5.91 -20.82 8.80
C LEU A 403 4.81 -20.08 9.58
N ALA A 404 4.98 -19.83 10.88
CA ALA A 404 4.04 -19.02 11.64
C ALA A 404 3.94 -17.59 11.09
N ARG A 405 5.05 -16.95 10.74
CA ARG A 405 5.06 -15.63 10.06
C ARG A 405 4.38 -15.69 8.69
N LYS A 406 4.58 -16.76 7.92
CA LYS A 406 3.93 -16.98 6.62
C LYS A 406 2.42 -17.12 6.77
N TYR A 407 1.96 -18.00 7.65
CA TYR A 407 0.54 -18.32 7.80
C TYR A 407 -0.24 -17.30 8.63
N ALA A 408 0.39 -16.58 9.57
CA ALA A 408 -0.24 -15.44 10.26
C ALA A 408 -0.76 -14.36 9.31
N ARG A 409 -0.19 -14.31 8.10
CA ARG A 409 -0.57 -13.36 7.04
C ARG A 409 -1.72 -13.88 6.17
N GLU A 410 -2.17 -15.12 6.36
CA GLU A 410 -3.27 -15.76 5.62
C GLU A 410 -4.57 -15.66 6.44
N ALA A 411 -5.61 -15.02 5.89
CA ALA A 411 -6.86 -14.87 6.62
C ALA A 411 -7.55 -16.22 6.85
N SER A 412 -7.38 -17.15 5.91
CA SER A 412 -7.87 -18.53 6.07
C SER A 412 -7.18 -19.30 7.22
N PHE A 413 -5.88 -19.09 7.45
CA PHE A 413 -5.20 -19.63 8.64
C PHE A 413 -5.72 -18.98 9.91
N ASN A 414 -5.83 -17.65 9.94
CA ASN A 414 -6.36 -16.92 11.09
C ASN A 414 -7.81 -17.35 11.42
N SER A 415 -8.65 -17.54 10.40
CA SER A 415 -10.02 -18.05 10.57
C SER A 415 -10.05 -19.48 11.10
N TRP A 416 -9.14 -20.35 10.64
CA TRP A 416 -9.03 -21.72 11.14
C TRP A 416 -8.56 -21.77 12.60
N ILE A 417 -7.51 -20.99 12.94
CA ILE A 417 -7.03 -20.85 14.32
C ILE A 417 -8.13 -20.30 15.23
N ASN A 418 -8.87 -19.27 14.80
CA ASN A 418 -10.01 -18.74 15.56
C ASN A 418 -11.12 -19.78 15.79
N THR A 419 -11.29 -20.74 14.88
CA THR A 419 -12.27 -21.82 15.04
C THR A 419 -11.81 -22.87 16.05
N LEU A 420 -10.51 -23.17 16.08
CA LEU A 420 -9.91 -24.11 17.03
C LEU A 420 -9.79 -23.53 18.44
N TYR A 421 -9.66 -22.21 18.56
CA TYR A 421 -9.48 -21.52 19.83
C TYR A 421 -10.51 -20.39 20.00
N PRO A 422 -11.81 -20.71 20.10
CA PRO A 422 -12.89 -19.73 20.10
C PRO A 422 -12.91 -18.81 21.34
N ASN A 423 -12.21 -19.20 22.41
CA ASN A 423 -12.23 -18.52 23.71
C ASN A 423 -10.89 -17.89 24.11
N ARG A 424 -9.94 -17.68 23.18
CA ARG A 424 -8.68 -16.97 23.45
C ARG A 424 -8.58 -15.69 22.65
N GLU A 425 -8.05 -14.65 23.29
CA GLU A 425 -7.82 -13.31 22.76
C GLU A 425 -6.96 -13.38 21.47
N SER A 426 -7.63 -13.44 20.31
CA SER A 426 -7.09 -13.40 18.93
C SER A 426 -6.13 -14.54 18.50
N ALA A 427 -6.33 -15.06 17.27
CA ALA A 427 -5.32 -15.88 16.57
C ALA A 427 -3.91 -15.26 16.60
N ALA A 428 -3.84 -13.92 16.62
CA ALA A 428 -2.59 -13.18 16.74
C ALA A 428 -1.84 -13.46 18.05
N GLU A 429 -2.53 -13.64 19.18
CA GLU A 429 -1.87 -13.97 20.45
C GLU A 429 -1.40 -15.43 20.51
N ALA A 430 -2.16 -16.36 19.93
CA ALA A 430 -1.73 -17.76 19.79
C ALA A 430 -0.48 -17.88 18.91
N ILE A 431 -0.47 -17.16 17.78
CA ILE A 431 0.69 -17.02 16.89
C ILE A 431 1.83 -16.30 17.60
N TYR A 432 1.55 -15.23 18.35
CA TYR A 432 2.54 -14.47 19.10
C TYR A 432 3.23 -15.34 20.16
N LYS A 433 2.48 -16.10 20.97
CA LYS A 433 3.05 -17.03 21.97
C LYS A 433 3.90 -18.13 21.32
N ILE A 434 3.45 -18.67 20.20
CA ILE A 434 4.26 -19.56 19.34
C ILE A 434 5.58 -18.90 18.91
N MET A 435 5.53 -17.61 18.56
CA MET A 435 6.68 -16.85 18.06
C MET A 435 7.63 -16.37 19.18
N THR A 436 7.14 -16.14 20.39
CA THR A 436 7.87 -15.49 21.49
C THR A 436 8.23 -16.41 22.66
N GLU A 437 7.37 -17.37 23.04
CA GLU A 437 7.56 -18.22 24.23
C GLU A 437 8.38 -19.50 23.94
N GLY A 438 8.77 -19.73 22.68
CA GLY A 438 9.65 -20.84 22.31
C GLY A 438 8.99 -22.23 22.24
N ASP A 439 7.66 -22.31 22.31
CA ASP A 439 6.91 -23.57 22.13
C ASP A 439 6.87 -24.01 20.65
N ASN A 440 8.04 -24.43 20.17
CA ASN A 440 8.23 -24.93 18.82
C ASN A 440 7.41 -26.20 18.54
N ILE A 441 7.00 -26.95 19.58
CA ILE A 441 6.23 -28.18 19.44
C ILE A 441 4.79 -27.87 19.07
N THR A 442 4.14 -26.96 19.80
CA THR A 442 2.78 -26.50 19.50
C THR A 442 2.73 -25.78 18.16
N ALA A 443 3.74 -24.95 17.88
CA ALA A 443 3.92 -24.31 16.58
C ALA A 443 3.96 -25.34 15.44
N ARG A 444 4.88 -26.30 15.51
CA ARG A 444 5.00 -27.38 14.50
C ARG A 444 3.72 -28.16 14.34
N LYS A 445 3.04 -28.49 15.44
CA LYS A 445 1.79 -29.25 15.39
C LYS A 445 0.67 -28.48 14.69
N LEU A 446 0.50 -27.19 14.99
CA LEU A 446 -0.51 -26.34 14.33
C LEU A 446 -0.21 -26.14 12.84
N LEU A 447 1.05 -25.88 12.52
CA LEU A 447 1.52 -25.71 11.15
C LEU A 447 1.40 -26.99 10.33
N THR A 448 1.77 -28.13 10.92
CA THR A 448 1.59 -29.46 10.33
C THR A 448 0.11 -29.73 10.11
N ASN A 449 -0.74 -29.41 11.09
CA ASN A 449 -2.18 -29.64 10.95
C ASN A 449 -2.80 -28.77 9.85
N TYR A 450 -2.41 -27.50 9.78
CA TYR A 450 -2.89 -26.59 8.74
C TYR A 450 -2.45 -27.08 7.34
N SER A 451 -1.17 -27.37 7.18
CA SER A 451 -0.61 -27.83 5.90
C SER A 451 -1.09 -29.21 5.48
N LYS A 452 -1.30 -30.13 6.42
CA LYS A 452 -1.69 -31.53 6.14
C LYS A 452 -3.20 -31.73 6.00
N TYR A 453 -4.00 -30.91 6.67
CA TYR A 453 -5.46 -31.13 6.72
C TYR A 453 -6.25 -29.97 6.13
N VAL A 454 -5.86 -28.71 6.34
CA VAL A 454 -6.65 -27.56 5.91
C VAL A 454 -6.36 -27.16 4.47
N ILE A 455 -5.08 -27.03 4.08
CA ILE A 455 -4.70 -26.71 2.70
C ILE A 455 -5.23 -27.76 1.72
N PRO A 456 -5.08 -29.08 1.97
CA PRO A 456 -5.60 -30.08 1.05
C PRO A 456 -7.13 -30.07 0.96
N GLN A 457 -7.85 -29.81 2.06
CA GLN A 457 -9.30 -29.64 2.02
C GLN A 457 -9.72 -28.43 1.19
N ARG A 458 -8.94 -27.33 1.23
CA ARG A 458 -9.17 -26.16 0.37
C ARG A 458 -8.86 -26.45 -1.09
N ASP A 459 -7.77 -27.14 -1.38
CA ASP A 459 -7.44 -27.56 -2.75
C ASP A 459 -8.51 -28.51 -3.31
N LYS A 460 -9.06 -29.43 -2.49
CA LYS A 460 -10.23 -30.25 -2.87
C LYS A 460 -11.47 -29.42 -3.15
N ALA A 461 -11.78 -28.42 -2.30
CA ALA A 461 -12.90 -27.53 -2.52
C ALA A 461 -12.74 -26.74 -3.83
N LEU A 462 -11.55 -26.22 -4.11
CA LEU A 462 -11.21 -25.56 -5.38
C LEU A 462 -11.38 -26.49 -6.58
N ALA A 463 -10.88 -27.74 -6.49
CA ALA A 463 -11.03 -28.71 -7.56
C ALA A 463 -12.51 -29.03 -7.84
N ARG A 464 -13.34 -29.17 -6.79
CA ARG A 464 -14.80 -29.33 -6.93
C ARG A 464 -15.45 -28.11 -7.60
N ASN A 465 -15.10 -26.91 -7.17
CA ASN A 465 -15.65 -25.67 -7.74
C ASN A 465 -15.22 -25.45 -9.20
N LEU A 466 -13.98 -25.78 -9.54
CA LEU A 466 -13.47 -25.78 -10.91
C LEU A 466 -14.26 -26.75 -11.80
N LYS A 467 -14.55 -27.97 -11.33
CA LYS A 467 -15.43 -28.88 -12.08
C LYS A 467 -16.84 -28.32 -12.24
N HIS A 468 -17.36 -27.65 -11.21
CA HIS A 468 -18.66 -27.04 -11.29
C HIS A 468 -18.73 -25.88 -12.30
N THR A 469 -17.60 -25.29 -12.75
CA THR A 469 -17.62 -24.27 -13.82
C THR A 469 -18.31 -24.74 -15.10
N GLN A 470 -18.39 -26.04 -15.37
CA GLN A 470 -19.17 -26.59 -16.47
C GLN A 470 -20.65 -26.16 -16.42
N THR A 471 -21.22 -25.98 -15.23
CA THR A 471 -22.65 -25.69 -15.05
C THR A 471 -22.96 -24.19 -15.00
N TRP A 472 -22.02 -23.36 -14.56
CA TRP A 472 -22.27 -21.93 -14.33
C TRP A 472 -21.36 -21.00 -15.14
N ASN A 473 -20.26 -21.49 -15.71
CA ASN A 473 -19.40 -20.72 -16.61
C ASN A 473 -18.83 -21.61 -17.71
N GLU A 474 -19.72 -22.01 -18.63
CA GLU A 474 -19.40 -22.92 -19.73
C GLU A 474 -18.23 -22.44 -20.58
N PHE A 475 -18.08 -21.12 -20.76
CA PHE A 475 -16.97 -20.54 -21.52
C PHE A 475 -15.61 -20.86 -20.89
N PHE A 476 -15.45 -20.62 -19.59
CA PHE A 476 -14.22 -20.96 -18.88
C PHE A 476 -13.96 -22.46 -18.90
N TYR A 477 -14.99 -23.26 -18.66
CA TYR A 477 -14.89 -24.72 -18.70
C TYR A 477 -14.42 -25.23 -20.07
N ARG A 478 -15.02 -24.78 -21.17
CA ARG A 478 -14.62 -25.20 -22.53
C ARG A 478 -13.16 -24.83 -22.83
N LYS A 479 -12.71 -23.65 -22.40
CA LYS A 479 -11.33 -23.20 -22.59
C LYS A 479 -10.31 -24.07 -21.84
N HIS A 480 -10.68 -24.63 -20.69
CA HIS A 480 -9.79 -25.39 -19.80
C HIS A 480 -10.25 -26.84 -19.61
N LYS A 481 -11.01 -27.40 -20.58
CA LYS A 481 -11.74 -28.66 -20.42
C LYS A 481 -10.86 -29.83 -20.02
N GLU A 482 -9.77 -30.05 -20.75
CA GLU A 482 -8.86 -31.16 -20.49
C GLU A 482 -8.25 -31.07 -19.08
N GLU A 483 -7.79 -29.88 -18.68
CA GLU A 483 -7.21 -29.65 -17.36
C GLU A 483 -8.25 -29.85 -16.25
N ILE A 484 -9.48 -29.36 -16.43
CA ILE A 484 -10.58 -29.49 -15.44
C ILE A 484 -11.08 -30.93 -15.34
N ASP A 485 -11.27 -31.63 -16.47
CA ASP A 485 -11.76 -33.01 -16.49
C ASP A 485 -10.75 -33.95 -15.83
N ALA A 486 -9.44 -33.70 -16.03
CA ALA A 486 -8.34 -34.42 -15.40
C ALA A 486 -8.22 -34.17 -13.89
N LEU A 487 -8.87 -33.14 -13.32
CA LEU A 487 -8.83 -32.90 -11.87
C LEU A 487 -9.46 -34.07 -11.11
N ASN A 488 -8.76 -34.57 -10.11
CA ASN A 488 -9.36 -35.46 -9.11
C ASN A 488 -9.85 -34.61 -7.93
N PRO A 489 -11.17 -34.43 -7.73
CA PRO A 489 -11.69 -33.58 -6.65
C PRO A 489 -11.33 -34.08 -5.24
N GLU A 490 -10.90 -35.34 -5.10
CA GLU A 490 -10.52 -35.94 -3.83
C GLU A 490 -9.01 -36.03 -3.58
N LYS A 491 -8.18 -35.81 -4.61
CA LYS A 491 -6.73 -36.04 -4.51
C LYS A 491 -5.86 -35.06 -5.30
N GLY A 492 -6.43 -34.25 -6.18
CA GLY A 492 -5.71 -33.41 -7.13
C GLY A 492 -5.72 -31.94 -6.72
N ARG A 493 -4.53 -31.35 -6.55
CA ARG A 493 -4.36 -29.90 -6.55
C ARG A 493 -4.45 -29.40 -8.01
N PRO A 494 -5.28 -28.38 -8.32
CA PRO A 494 -5.29 -27.79 -9.65
C PRO A 494 -3.94 -27.16 -10.00
N SER A 495 -3.56 -27.19 -11.28
CA SER A 495 -2.30 -26.57 -11.74
C SER A 495 -2.28 -25.08 -11.41
N ASP A 496 -1.10 -24.51 -11.12
CA ASP A 496 -1.00 -23.07 -10.81
C ASP A 496 -1.43 -22.19 -12.00
N LYS A 497 -1.24 -22.70 -13.23
CA LYS A 497 -1.75 -22.08 -14.46
C LYS A 497 -3.28 -22.03 -14.46
N LEU A 498 -3.95 -23.15 -14.19
CA LEU A 498 -5.41 -23.23 -14.11
C LEU A 498 -5.96 -22.35 -12.98
N LEU A 499 -5.33 -22.35 -11.81
CA LEU A 499 -5.70 -21.48 -10.69
C LEU A 499 -5.55 -20.00 -11.04
N SER A 500 -4.50 -19.63 -11.77
CA SER A 500 -4.28 -18.25 -12.20
C SER A 500 -5.36 -17.79 -13.18
N SER A 501 -5.69 -18.61 -14.19
CA SER A 501 -6.78 -18.30 -15.13
C SER A 501 -8.15 -18.26 -14.43
N TYR A 502 -8.40 -19.15 -13.49
CA TYR A 502 -9.62 -19.16 -12.69
C TYR A 502 -9.72 -17.91 -11.80
N PHE A 503 -8.62 -17.47 -11.20
CA PHE A 503 -8.55 -16.24 -10.44
C PHE A 503 -8.85 -15.00 -11.29
N GLU A 504 -8.25 -14.88 -12.48
CA GLU A 504 -8.50 -13.78 -13.42
C GLU A 504 -9.97 -13.71 -13.83
N MET A 505 -10.59 -14.86 -14.08
CA MET A 505 -12.02 -14.95 -14.36
C MET A 505 -12.86 -14.45 -13.18
N LEU A 506 -12.58 -14.89 -11.95
CA LEU A 506 -13.29 -14.46 -10.75
C LEU A 506 -13.11 -12.96 -10.48
N GLU A 507 -11.92 -12.42 -10.74
CA GLU A 507 -11.61 -10.99 -10.61
C GLU A 507 -12.43 -10.16 -11.60
N ALA A 508 -12.50 -10.58 -12.88
CA ALA A 508 -13.31 -9.92 -13.90
C ALA A 508 -14.81 -9.92 -13.56
N ILE A 509 -15.33 -11.02 -13.00
CA ILE A 509 -16.73 -11.11 -12.54
C ILE A 509 -16.97 -10.12 -11.39
N THR A 510 -16.05 -10.06 -10.44
CA THR A 510 -16.13 -9.16 -9.27
C THR A 510 -16.08 -7.69 -9.68
N GLU A 511 -15.19 -7.32 -10.58
CA GLU A 511 -15.04 -5.95 -11.06
C GLU A 511 -16.28 -5.48 -11.85
N ARG A 512 -16.84 -6.34 -12.72
CA ARG A 512 -18.11 -6.04 -13.40
C ARG A 512 -19.27 -5.86 -12.43
N ALA A 513 -19.33 -6.65 -11.36
CA ALA A 513 -20.34 -6.48 -10.32
C ALA A 513 -20.19 -5.13 -9.59
N ARG A 514 -18.94 -4.73 -9.29
CA ARG A 514 -18.62 -3.43 -8.68
C ARG A 514 -19.05 -2.27 -9.58
N GLN A 515 -18.67 -2.27 -10.85
CA GLN A 515 -19.03 -1.21 -11.80
C GLN A 515 -20.54 -1.03 -11.94
N ARG A 516 -21.29 -2.13 -11.93
CA ARG A 516 -22.77 -2.09 -11.98
C ARG A 516 -23.41 -1.56 -10.70
N SER A 517 -22.77 -1.78 -9.55
CA SER A 517 -23.25 -1.22 -8.27
C SER A 517 -23.07 0.29 -8.19
N THR A 518 -22.11 0.85 -8.91
CA THR A 518 -21.84 2.30 -8.97
C THR A 518 -22.65 3.05 -10.02
N THR A 519 -23.27 2.35 -10.98
CA THR A 519 -24.07 2.94 -12.07
C THR A 519 -25.58 2.94 -11.80
N VAL A 520 -26.02 2.78 -10.55
CA VAL A 520 -27.44 3.02 -10.22
C VAL A 520 -27.70 4.52 -10.38
N PRO A 521 -28.58 4.96 -11.30
CA PRO A 521 -28.81 6.39 -11.55
C PRO A 521 -29.31 7.07 -10.29
N THR A 522 -28.60 8.11 -9.83
CA THR A 522 -29.04 8.98 -8.73
C THR A 522 -30.30 9.79 -9.07
N ASP A 523 -30.69 9.84 -10.34
CA ASP A 523 -31.77 10.70 -10.83
C ASP A 523 -33.19 10.18 -10.55
N VAL A 524 -33.34 9.04 -9.85
CA VAL A 524 -34.66 8.51 -9.43
C VAL A 524 -35.03 8.92 -8.00
N TYR A 525 -34.18 9.66 -7.29
CA TYR A 525 -34.45 10.11 -5.92
C TYR A 525 -34.16 11.61 -5.74
N THR A 526 -35.00 12.47 -6.33
CA THR A 526 -35.19 13.81 -5.77
C THR A 526 -35.92 13.68 -4.44
N VAL A 527 -35.16 13.68 -3.35
CA VAL A 527 -35.69 13.87 -2.00
C VAL A 527 -36.22 15.31 -1.93
N PRO A 528 -37.47 15.56 -1.51
CA PRO A 528 -37.94 16.93 -1.28
C PRO A 528 -37.01 17.60 -0.27
N GLU A 529 -36.61 18.85 -0.54
CA GLU A 529 -35.84 19.65 0.42
C GLU A 529 -36.43 19.49 1.82
N LYS A 530 -35.61 19.04 2.77
CA LYS A 530 -36.00 18.94 4.17
C LYS A 530 -36.40 20.32 4.65
N GLN A 531 -37.71 20.55 4.84
CA GLN A 531 -38.16 21.63 5.69
C GLN A 531 -37.48 21.45 7.05
N GLY A 532 -36.78 22.50 7.49
CA GLY A 532 -36.11 22.50 8.79
C GLY A 532 -37.10 22.19 9.93
N PRO A 533 -36.59 21.85 11.13
CA PRO A 533 -37.44 21.65 12.29
C PRO A 533 -38.32 22.90 12.50
N PRO A 534 -39.62 22.74 12.84
CA PRO A 534 -40.51 23.87 13.04
C PRO A 534 -39.96 24.81 14.14
N ALA A 535 -40.18 26.12 13.99
CA ALA A 535 -39.59 27.15 14.84
C ALA A 535 -39.70 26.89 16.36
N HIS A 536 -40.82 26.31 16.81
CA HIS A 536 -41.02 26.00 18.24
C HIS A 536 -40.03 24.95 18.78
N ILE A 537 -39.47 24.07 17.94
CA ILE A 537 -38.44 23.11 18.34
C ILE A 537 -37.09 23.80 18.52
N LEU A 538 -36.75 24.76 17.65
CA LEU A 538 -35.53 25.55 17.78
C LEU A 538 -35.59 26.42 19.05
N GLU A 539 -36.75 26.99 19.34
CA GLU A 539 -36.99 27.81 20.54
C GLU A 539 -36.86 26.99 21.83
N LYS A 540 -37.35 25.74 21.81
CA LYS A 540 -37.17 24.79 22.92
C LYS A 540 -35.70 24.43 23.14
N ILE A 541 -34.95 24.16 22.07
CA ILE A 541 -33.52 23.83 22.13
C ILE A 541 -32.72 25.01 22.72
N GLU A 542 -32.99 26.24 22.29
CA GLU A 542 -32.33 27.42 22.84
C GLU A 542 -32.66 27.64 24.33
N ARG A 543 -33.92 27.44 24.71
CA ARG A 543 -34.35 27.59 26.11
C ARG A 543 -33.66 26.58 27.02
N GLU A 544 -33.55 25.32 26.59
CA GLU A 544 -32.83 24.27 27.33
C GLU A 544 -31.32 24.55 27.43
N LYS A 545 -30.74 25.15 26.39
CA LYS A 545 -29.33 25.55 26.38
C LYS A 545 -29.05 26.68 27.38
N ARG A 546 -29.88 27.73 27.40
CA ARG A 546 -29.77 28.83 28.37
C ARG A 546 -29.96 28.37 29.82
N GLN A 547 -30.87 27.42 30.06
CA GLN A 547 -31.05 26.84 31.39
C GLN A 547 -29.84 26.01 31.88
N LYS A 548 -29.11 25.35 30.97
CA LYS A 548 -27.88 24.64 31.31
C LYS A 548 -26.73 25.60 31.61
N GLU A 549 -26.60 26.68 30.85
CA GLU A 549 -25.58 27.71 31.07
C GLU A 549 -25.77 28.40 32.43
N GLN A 550 -27.01 28.78 32.78
CA GLN A 550 -27.31 29.36 34.11
C GLN A 550 -27.07 28.40 35.28
N LYS A 551 -27.22 27.09 35.08
CA LYS A 551 -26.91 26.09 36.13
C LYS A 551 -25.41 25.92 36.38
N ASN A 552 -24.58 26.16 35.37
CA ASN A 552 -23.13 26.02 35.49
C ASN A 552 -22.48 27.26 36.13
N GLU A 553 -23.02 28.46 35.90
CA GLU A 553 -22.51 29.70 36.54
C GLU A 553 -22.77 29.75 38.07
N GLY A 554 -23.71 28.96 38.58
CA GLY A 554 -24.01 28.88 40.02
C GLY A 554 -23.01 28.07 40.85
N PHE A 555 -22.09 27.32 40.23
CA PHE A 555 -21.14 26.45 40.95
C PHE A 555 -19.77 27.07 41.20
N GLU A 556 -19.43 28.21 40.56
CA GLU A 556 -18.10 28.83 40.72
C GLU A 556 -18.01 29.86 41.88
N ASN A 557 -19.11 30.13 42.60
CA ASN A 557 -19.14 31.13 43.69
C ASN A 557 -19.47 30.55 45.08
N ALA A 558 -19.24 29.26 45.33
CA ALA A 558 -19.29 28.73 46.69
C ALA A 558 -17.98 29.06 47.43
N PRO A 559 -18.01 29.82 48.55
CA PRO A 559 -16.80 30.09 49.33
C PRO A 559 -16.30 28.77 49.95
N ALA A 560 -15.00 28.52 49.82
CA ALA A 560 -14.34 27.38 50.43
C ALA A 560 -14.50 27.44 51.96
N ALA A 561 -15.10 26.40 52.53
CA ALA A 561 -15.15 26.13 53.97
C ALA A 561 -14.16 25.02 54.32
#